data_AF-A0A968I3E6-F1
#
_entry.id   AF-A0A968I3E6-F1
#
_cell.length_a   1.000
_cell.length_b   1.000
_cell.length_c   1.000
_cell.angle_alpha   90.00
_cell.angle_beta   90.00
_cell.angle_gamma   90.00
#
_symmetry.space_group_name_H-M   'P 1'
#
loop_
_entity.id
_entity.type
_entity.pdbx_description
1 polymer ?
#
loop_
_entity_poly.entity_id
_entity_poly.type
_entity_poly.pdbx_seq_one_letter_code
_entity_poly.pdbx_strand_id
1 'polypeptide(L)'
;MPILDQFGQPITSKPPVARAGGAVSVRLNQFNYPISGLTPQKLVAVLREADEGYLEHQAELIAEMEERDGHLLSQLQIRRLALSGLEWRVVPADSSPQAQRIAEAFSDWWVNNDQNELILNTADAIGQGVSITQMTWARSSGHWYPSQFEHVSASNLVYDRVDKRFKGFDRR
;
A
#
# COMPACT_ATOMS: atom_id res chain seq x y z
N MET A 1 19.93 -30.53 16.78
CA MET A 1 20.39 -30.53 15.37
C MET A 1 20.01 -29.19 14.76
N PRO A 2 20.92 -28.47 14.10
CA PRO A 2 20.60 -27.19 13.46
C PRO A 2 19.69 -27.39 12.24
N ILE A 3 18.74 -26.47 12.04
CA ILE A 3 17.94 -26.41 10.81
C ILE A 3 18.84 -25.86 9.71
N LEU A 4 18.96 -26.59 8.61
CA LEU A 4 19.77 -26.20 7.46
C LEU A 4 18.88 -25.55 6.39
N ASP A 5 19.42 -24.58 5.67
CA ASP A 5 18.80 -24.02 4.48
C ASP A 5 18.94 -24.97 3.26
N GLN A 6 18.39 -24.55 2.11
CA GLN A 6 18.46 -25.32 0.86
C GLN A 6 19.89 -25.50 0.31
N PHE A 7 20.88 -24.80 0.87
CA PHE A 7 22.30 -24.88 0.52
C PHE A 7 23.13 -25.62 1.59
N GLY A 8 22.47 -26.22 2.60
CA GLY A 8 23.13 -26.96 3.67
C GLY A 8 23.78 -26.07 4.74
N GLN A 9 23.52 -24.77 4.76
CA GLN A 9 24.02 -23.85 5.78
C GLN A 9 23.05 -23.75 6.97
N PRO A 10 23.54 -23.74 8.21
CA PRO A 10 22.67 -23.62 9.39
C PRO A 10 22.00 -22.24 9.44
N ILE A 11 20.67 -22.22 9.50
CA ILE A 11 19.91 -20.97 9.65
C ILE A 11 20.12 -20.44 11.07
N THR A 12 20.68 -19.23 11.18
CA THR A 12 20.93 -18.59 12.47
C THR A 12 19.61 -18.16 13.13
N SER A 13 19.45 -18.43 14.43
CA SER A 13 18.27 -18.02 15.20
C SER A 13 18.28 -16.55 15.61
N LYS A 14 19.36 -15.83 15.31
CA LYS A 14 19.48 -14.40 15.65
C LYS A 14 18.80 -13.58 14.56
N PRO A 15 17.83 -12.70 14.89
CA PRO A 15 17.32 -11.75 13.92
C PRO A 15 18.48 -10.91 13.36
N PRO A 16 18.44 -10.52 12.08
CA PRO A 16 19.47 -9.66 11.51
C PRO A 16 19.58 -8.39 12.36
N VAL A 17 20.80 -8.09 12.81
CA VAL A 17 21.07 -6.86 13.56
C VAL A 17 20.74 -5.69 12.63
N ALA A 18 19.72 -4.90 13.00
CA ALA A 18 19.42 -3.66 12.31
C ALA A 18 20.69 -2.81 12.30
N ARG A 19 21.26 -2.57 11.12
CA ARG A 19 22.38 -1.67 10.99
C ARG A 19 21.87 -0.28 11.37
N ALA A 20 22.38 0.28 12.46
CA ALA A 20 22.18 1.68 12.78
C ALA A 20 22.73 2.51 11.60
N GLY A 21 21.83 3.04 10.78
CA GLY A 21 22.18 3.93 9.68
C GLY A 21 22.93 5.15 10.23
N GLY A 22 24.08 5.46 9.63
CA GLY A 22 24.83 6.66 9.94
C GLY A 22 23.97 7.91 9.75
N ALA A 23 24.30 8.99 10.45
CA ALA A 23 23.56 10.25 10.41
C ALA A 23 23.33 10.70 8.96
N VAL A 24 22.12 10.47 8.44
CA VAL A 24 21.68 10.93 7.13
C VAL A 24 21.25 12.38 7.28
N SER A 25 21.83 13.26 6.47
CA SER A 25 21.34 14.63 6.37
C SER A 25 19.87 14.57 5.94
N VAL A 26 18.98 14.90 6.86
CA VAL A 26 17.56 15.15 6.57
C VAL A 26 17.53 16.31 5.59
N ARG A 27 17.46 16.04 4.29
CA ARG A 27 16.86 17.01 3.39
C ARG A 27 15.38 16.96 3.73
N LEU A 28 14.99 17.82 4.68
CA LEU A 28 13.60 18.23 4.82
C LEU A 28 13.15 18.52 3.40
N ASN A 29 12.24 17.71 2.85
CA ASN A 29 11.53 18.09 1.63
C ASN A 29 11.01 19.48 1.96
N GLN A 30 11.63 20.50 1.37
CA GLN A 30 11.03 21.81 1.32
C GLN A 30 9.71 21.53 0.62
N PHE A 31 8.60 21.56 1.37
CA PHE A 31 7.25 21.40 0.85
C PHE A 31 7.09 22.38 -0.31
N ASN A 32 7.41 21.92 -1.51
CA ASN A 32 7.31 22.73 -2.70
C ASN A 32 5.90 22.47 -3.20
N TYR A 33 4.92 23.06 -2.49
CA TYR A 33 3.49 22.90 -2.70
C TYR A 33 3.17 22.97 -4.20
N PRO A 34 2.92 21.83 -4.89
CA PRO A 34 2.77 21.81 -6.34
C PRO A 34 1.60 22.67 -6.83
N ILE A 35 0.57 22.89 -6.00
CA ILE A 35 -0.54 23.80 -6.31
C ILE A 35 -0.10 25.27 -6.33
N SER A 36 0.89 25.64 -5.53
CA SER A 36 1.35 27.03 -5.43
C SER A 36 2.10 27.43 -6.70
N GLY A 37 1.42 28.19 -7.56
CA GLY A 37 1.92 28.53 -8.90
C GLY A 37 1.78 27.38 -9.89
N LEU A 38 0.76 26.53 -9.74
CA LEU A 38 0.36 25.55 -10.73
C LEU A 38 -0.02 26.25 -12.04
N THR A 39 0.58 25.82 -13.14
CA THR A 39 0.24 26.26 -14.49
C THR A 39 -0.13 25.04 -15.32
N PRO A 40 -0.88 25.20 -16.43
CA PRO A 40 -1.16 24.08 -17.32
C PRO A 40 0.11 23.33 -17.77
N GLN A 41 1.21 24.05 -17.98
CA GLN A 41 2.50 23.47 -18.34
C GLN A 41 3.09 22.59 -17.23
N LYS A 42 3.04 23.05 -15.97
CA LYS A 42 3.47 22.24 -14.82
C LYS A 42 2.61 21.02 -14.62
N LEU A 43 1.29 21.16 -14.75
CA LEU A 43 0.36 20.03 -14.64
C LEU A 43 0.69 18.95 -15.69
N VAL A 44 0.90 19.35 -16.94
CA VAL A 44 1.31 18.43 -18.01
C VAL A 44 2.65 17.75 -17.69
N ALA A 45 3.61 18.46 -17.11
CA ALA A 45 4.89 17.88 -16.70
C ALA A 45 4.69 16.80 -15.61
N VAL A 46 3.92 17.09 -14.56
CA VAL A 46 3.60 16.13 -13.48
C VAL A 46 2.92 14.88 -14.05
N LEU A 47 1.96 15.03 -14.97
CA LEU A 47 1.28 13.88 -15.57
C LEU A 47 2.22 13.05 -16.46
N ARG A 48 3.16 13.67 -17.18
CA ARG A 48 4.16 12.95 -17.97
C ARG A 48 5.16 12.19 -17.11
N GLU A 49 5.59 12.77 -15.99
CA GLU A 49 6.44 12.08 -15.01
C GLU A 49 5.74 10.85 -14.44
N ALA A 50 4.45 10.98 -14.11
CA ALA A 50 3.62 9.85 -13.67
C ALA A 50 3.49 8.78 -14.76
N ASP A 51 3.27 9.19 -16.02
CA ASP A 51 3.26 8.25 -17.16
C ASP A 51 4.58 7.49 -17.25
N GLU A 52 5.72 8.17 -17.08
CA GLU A 52 7.06 7.55 -17.07
C GLU A 52 7.28 6.60 -15.89
N GLY A 53 6.47 6.71 -14.84
CA GLY A 53 6.45 5.83 -13.67
C GLY A 53 6.82 6.53 -12.37
N TYR A 54 7.08 7.83 -12.37
CA TYR A 54 7.42 8.61 -11.19
C TYR A 54 6.17 9.27 -10.60
N LEU A 55 5.66 8.71 -9.50
CA LEU A 55 4.36 9.11 -8.95
C LEU A 55 4.44 10.23 -7.89
N GLU A 56 5.64 10.63 -7.45
CA GLU A 56 5.88 11.60 -6.39
C GLU A 56 5.04 12.87 -6.54
N HIS A 57 5.25 13.63 -7.62
CA HIS A 57 4.57 14.91 -7.80
C HIS A 57 3.08 14.78 -8.09
N GLN A 58 2.64 13.67 -8.72
CA GLN A 58 1.22 13.44 -8.96
C GLN A 58 0.49 13.16 -7.63
N ALA A 59 1.07 12.30 -6.79
CA ALA A 59 0.51 11.96 -5.49
C ALA A 59 0.46 13.19 -4.57
N GLU A 60 1.52 13.99 -4.54
CA GLU A 60 1.56 15.25 -3.78
C GLU A 60 0.53 16.26 -4.29
N LEU A 61 0.41 16.43 -5.60
CA LEU A 61 -0.60 17.33 -6.20
C LEU A 61 -2.02 16.93 -5.79
N ILE A 62 -2.36 15.64 -5.87
CA ILE A 62 -3.70 15.15 -5.54
C ILE A 62 -3.98 15.30 -4.04
N ALA A 63 -3.01 14.98 -3.19
CA ALA A 63 -3.16 15.16 -1.74
C ALA A 63 -3.42 16.63 -1.39
N GLU A 64 -2.70 17.56 -2.02
CA GLU A 64 -2.91 18.99 -1.81
C GLU A 64 -4.25 19.47 -2.37
N MET A 65 -4.71 18.91 -3.50
CA MET A 65 -6.02 19.22 -4.07
C MET A 65 -7.13 18.79 -3.11
N GLU A 66 -6.99 17.60 -2.52
CA GLU A 66 -7.94 17.08 -1.53
C GLU A 66 -7.96 17.92 -0.25
N GLU A 67 -6.81 18.40 0.23
CA GLU A 67 -6.74 19.27 1.42
C GLU A 67 -7.36 20.66 1.17
N ARG A 68 -7.16 21.23 -0.02
CA ARG A 68 -7.57 22.61 -0.33
C ARG A 68 -8.97 22.75 -0.92
N ASP A 69 -9.49 21.73 -1.62
CA ASP A 69 -10.81 21.76 -2.24
C ASP A 69 -11.82 20.92 -1.42
N GLY A 70 -12.62 21.62 -0.60
CA GLY A 70 -13.63 20.98 0.22
C GLY A 70 -14.74 20.26 -0.57
N HIS A 71 -15.02 20.68 -1.81
CA HIS A 71 -15.97 19.96 -2.65
C HIS A 71 -15.38 18.65 -3.16
N LEU A 72 -14.13 18.68 -3.65
CA LEU A 72 -13.40 17.48 -4.05
C LEU A 72 -13.29 16.49 -2.89
N LEU A 73 -12.88 16.97 -1.71
CA LEU A 73 -12.81 16.16 -0.49
C LEU A 73 -14.15 15.49 -0.18
N SER A 74 -15.26 16.24 -0.23
CA SER A 74 -16.60 15.70 0.00
C SER A 74 -16.96 14.59 -1.00
N GLN A 75 -16.65 14.78 -2.29
CA GLN A 75 -16.91 13.76 -3.32
C GLN A 75 -16.06 12.50 -3.11
N LEU A 76 -14.78 12.67 -2.75
CA LEU A 76 -13.89 11.53 -2.46
C LEU A 76 -14.35 10.79 -1.21
N GLN A 77 -14.70 11.50 -0.14
CA GLN A 77 -15.20 10.91 1.10
C GLN A 77 -16.46 10.08 0.88
N ILE A 78 -17.43 10.57 0.09
CA ILE A 78 -18.64 9.80 -0.26
C ILE A 78 -18.26 8.48 -0.93
N ARG A 79 -17.29 8.50 -1.85
CA ARG A 79 -16.83 7.28 -2.54
C ARG A 79 -16.09 6.32 -1.60
N ARG A 80 -15.23 6.84 -0.71
CA ARG A 80 -14.54 6.02 0.30
C ARG A 80 -15.54 5.34 1.23
N LEU A 81 -16.54 6.07 1.71
CA LEU A 81 -17.59 5.54 2.58
C LEU A 81 -18.52 4.56 1.86
N ALA A 82 -18.78 4.79 0.57
CA ALA A 82 -19.56 3.85 -0.25
C ALA A 82 -18.87 2.47 -0.33
N LEU A 83 -17.53 2.43 -0.39
CA LEU A 83 -16.77 1.17 -0.40
C LEU A 83 -16.81 0.45 0.95
N SER A 84 -16.67 1.18 2.06
CA SER A 84 -16.74 0.57 3.40
C SER A 84 -18.15 0.07 3.75
N GLY A 85 -19.19 0.63 3.12
CA GLY A 85 -20.58 0.25 3.35
C GLY A 85 -21.06 -0.97 2.56
N LEU A 86 -20.24 -1.57 1.71
CA LEU A 86 -20.63 -2.74 0.92
C LEU A 86 -20.69 -4.01 1.79
N GLU A 87 -21.68 -4.87 1.51
CA GLU A 87 -21.70 -6.21 2.06
C GLU A 87 -20.65 -7.08 1.35
N TRP A 88 -19.76 -7.68 2.12
CA TRP A 88 -18.71 -8.57 1.61
C TRP A 88 -19.11 -10.03 1.81
N ARG A 89 -18.74 -10.87 0.84
CA ARG A 89 -18.92 -12.33 0.90
C ARG A 89 -17.65 -13.03 0.47
N VAL A 90 -17.19 -13.95 1.30
CA VAL A 90 -16.13 -14.90 0.94
C VAL A 90 -16.78 -16.09 0.24
N VAL A 91 -16.35 -16.38 -0.98
CA VAL A 91 -16.87 -17.50 -1.78
C VAL A 91 -15.72 -18.48 -2.01
N PRO A 92 -15.93 -19.80 -1.84
CA PRO A 92 -14.90 -20.79 -2.14
C PRO A 92 -14.56 -20.76 -3.63
N ALA A 93 -13.30 -21.07 -3.95
CA ALA A 93 -12.82 -21.10 -5.33
C ALA A 93 -13.50 -22.20 -6.17
N ASP A 94 -13.92 -23.29 -5.53
CA ASP A 94 -14.62 -24.42 -6.13
C ASP A 94 -15.45 -25.19 -5.07
N SER A 95 -16.09 -26.30 -5.48
CA SER A 95 -16.93 -27.14 -4.60
C SER A 95 -16.16 -28.16 -3.77
N SER A 96 -14.82 -28.15 -3.77
CA SER A 96 -14.03 -29.11 -3.01
C SER A 96 -14.16 -28.87 -1.50
N PRO A 97 -14.10 -29.94 -0.67
CA PRO A 97 -14.05 -29.78 0.79
C PRO A 97 -12.86 -28.95 1.30
N GLN A 98 -11.81 -28.81 0.49
CA GLN A 98 -10.67 -27.95 0.84
C GLN A 98 -10.97 -26.48 0.61
N ALA A 99 -11.51 -26.11 -0.56
CA ALA A 99 -11.87 -24.73 -0.86
C ALA A 99 -12.93 -24.20 0.12
N GLN A 100 -13.92 -25.03 0.46
CA GLN A 100 -14.94 -24.69 1.46
C GLN A 100 -14.33 -24.37 2.83
N ARG A 101 -13.43 -25.24 3.33
CA ARG A 101 -12.74 -25.01 4.61
C ARG A 101 -11.88 -23.75 4.63
N ILE A 102 -11.21 -23.43 3.51
CA ILE A 102 -10.40 -22.20 3.39
C ILE A 102 -11.30 -20.97 3.41
N ALA A 103 -12.41 -20.99 2.67
CA ALA A 103 -13.36 -19.88 2.63
C ALA A 103 -14.01 -19.64 4.00
N GLU A 104 -14.40 -20.70 4.71
CA GLU A 104 -14.93 -20.62 6.08
C GLU A 104 -13.90 -20.01 7.04
N ALA A 105 -12.66 -20.53 7.05
CA ALA A 105 -11.61 -20.03 7.92
C ALA A 105 -11.26 -18.55 7.65
N PHE A 106 -11.20 -18.14 6.38
CA PHE A 106 -10.97 -16.75 6.03
C PHE A 106 -12.18 -15.86 6.35
N SER A 107 -13.41 -16.36 6.16
CA SER A 107 -14.64 -15.64 6.52
C SER A 107 -14.71 -15.38 8.02
N ASP A 108 -14.37 -16.38 8.83
CA ASP A 108 -14.29 -16.24 10.29
C ASP A 108 -13.25 -15.20 10.68
N TRP A 109 -12.05 -15.24 10.07
CA TRP A 109 -11.04 -14.20 10.29
C TRP A 109 -11.54 -12.82 9.85
N TRP A 110 -12.15 -12.71 8.67
CA TRP A 110 -12.60 -11.44 8.09
C TRP A 110 -13.61 -10.71 8.99
N VAL A 111 -14.61 -11.43 9.51
CA VAL A 111 -15.67 -10.88 10.36
C VAL A 111 -15.16 -10.48 11.75
N ASN A 112 -14.14 -11.16 12.26
CA ASN A 112 -13.58 -10.90 13.60
C ASN A 112 -12.45 -9.86 13.61
N ASN A 113 -12.10 -9.26 12.47
CA ASN A 113 -11.03 -8.26 12.36
C ASN A 113 -11.56 -6.98 11.68
N ASP A 114 -10.93 -5.84 11.99
CA ASP A 114 -11.27 -4.58 11.33
C ASP A 114 -10.60 -4.50 9.96
N GLN A 115 -11.42 -4.46 8.91
CA GLN A 115 -10.97 -4.40 7.51
C GLN A 115 -11.09 -2.99 6.92
N ASN A 116 -11.65 -2.04 7.69
CA ASN A 116 -11.92 -0.69 7.19
C ASN A 116 -10.64 -0.01 6.74
N GLU A 117 -9.54 -0.17 7.49
CA GLU A 117 -8.24 0.39 7.10
C GLU A 117 -7.80 -0.13 5.73
N LEU A 118 -7.87 -1.44 5.48
CA LEU A 118 -7.52 -2.01 4.17
C LEU A 118 -8.42 -1.48 3.04
N ILE A 119 -9.74 -1.42 3.28
CA ILE A 119 -10.71 -0.93 2.29
C ILE A 119 -10.47 0.55 1.98
N LEU A 120 -10.29 1.38 3.01
CA LEU A 120 -10.06 2.81 2.87
C LEU A 120 -8.70 3.10 2.22
N ASN A 121 -7.65 2.38 2.58
CA ASN A 121 -6.34 2.48 1.93
C ASN A 121 -6.47 2.20 0.44
N THR A 122 -7.23 1.17 0.05
CA THR A 122 -7.45 0.83 -1.36
C THR A 122 -8.17 1.95 -2.13
N ALA A 123 -9.01 2.73 -1.44
CA ALA A 123 -9.79 3.80 -2.06
C ALA A 123 -8.93 4.99 -2.54
N ASP A 124 -7.68 5.14 -2.07
CA ASP A 124 -6.77 6.19 -2.58
C ASP A 124 -6.44 6.02 -4.07
N ALA A 125 -6.59 4.82 -4.61
CA ALA A 125 -6.49 4.56 -6.05
C ALA A 125 -7.51 5.36 -6.87
N ILE A 126 -8.62 5.82 -6.29
CA ILE A 126 -9.62 6.66 -6.96
C ILE A 126 -9.00 7.99 -7.40
N GLY A 127 -8.17 8.59 -6.54
CA GLY A 127 -7.48 9.84 -6.85
C GLY A 127 -6.16 9.56 -7.56
N GLN A 128 -5.29 8.79 -6.92
CA GLN A 128 -3.89 8.62 -7.32
C GLN A 128 -3.68 7.58 -8.43
N GLY A 129 -4.74 6.88 -8.87
CA GLY A 129 -4.66 5.82 -9.89
C GLY A 129 -4.01 4.52 -9.40
N VAL A 130 -3.38 4.54 -8.23
CA VAL A 130 -2.78 3.38 -7.56
C VAL A 130 -2.97 3.51 -6.06
N SER A 131 -3.05 2.37 -5.38
CA SER A 131 -2.88 2.28 -3.93
C SER A 131 -2.10 1.00 -3.61
N ILE A 132 -1.20 1.09 -2.65
CA ILE A 132 -0.42 -0.04 -2.14
C ILE A 132 -0.59 -0.11 -0.63
N THR A 133 -0.89 -1.31 -0.15
CA THR A 133 -0.96 -1.62 1.28
C THR A 133 0.06 -2.71 1.57
N GLN A 134 1.02 -2.42 2.44
CA GLN A 134 1.91 -3.42 3.00
C GLN A 134 1.13 -4.29 3.98
N MET A 135 1.23 -5.60 3.82
CA MET A 135 0.53 -6.59 4.65
C MET A 135 1.52 -7.39 5.47
N THR A 136 1.42 -7.29 6.79
CA THR A 136 2.18 -8.13 7.71
C THR A 136 1.37 -9.36 8.07
N TRP A 137 2.04 -10.51 8.15
CA TRP A 137 1.43 -11.80 8.46
C TRP A 137 1.86 -12.27 9.85
N ALA A 138 0.91 -12.79 10.62
CA ALA A 138 1.16 -13.43 11.89
C ALA A 138 0.61 -14.87 11.89
N ARG A 139 1.19 -15.70 12.75
CA ARG A 139 0.76 -17.10 12.91
C ARG A 139 -0.09 -17.25 14.15
N SER A 140 -1.29 -17.80 14.01
CA SER A 140 -2.20 -18.10 15.12
C SER A 140 -2.87 -19.47 14.90
N SER A 141 -2.96 -20.27 15.96
CA SER A 141 -3.57 -21.62 15.93
C SER A 141 -3.07 -22.52 14.78
N GLY A 142 -1.78 -22.40 14.43
CA GLY A 142 -1.15 -23.18 13.36
C GLY A 142 -1.29 -22.60 11.95
N HIS A 143 -2.14 -21.59 11.75
CA HIS A 143 -2.44 -20.94 10.46
C HIS A 143 -1.81 -19.54 10.36
N TRP A 144 -1.57 -19.07 9.14
CA TRP A 144 -1.12 -17.71 8.86
C TRP A 144 -2.32 -16.82 8.54
N TYR A 145 -2.36 -15.64 9.16
CA TYR A 145 -3.39 -14.62 8.91
C TYR A 145 -2.73 -13.25 8.72
N PRO A 146 -3.34 -12.35 7.93
CA PRO A 146 -2.96 -10.95 7.96
C PRO A 146 -3.16 -10.39 9.38
N SER A 147 -2.20 -9.62 9.86
CA SER A 147 -2.23 -9.03 11.21
C SER A 147 -2.17 -7.51 11.20
N GLN A 148 -1.66 -6.91 10.12
CA GLN A 148 -1.52 -5.47 10.01
C GLN A 148 -1.53 -5.06 8.54
N PHE A 149 -2.13 -3.91 8.27
CA PHE A 149 -2.17 -3.26 6.98
C PHE A 149 -1.57 -1.86 7.13
N GLU A 150 -0.50 -1.55 6.39
CA GLU A 150 0.12 -0.23 6.41
C GLU A 150 0.02 0.38 5.02
N HIS A 151 -0.58 1.56 4.90
CA HIS A 151 -0.65 2.27 3.63
C HIS A 151 0.75 2.72 3.17
N VAL A 152 1.09 2.43 1.91
CA VAL A 152 2.30 2.92 1.27
C VAL A 152 1.92 4.05 0.34
N SER A 153 2.27 5.28 0.73
CA SER A 153 1.98 6.47 -0.07
C SER A 153 2.53 6.33 -1.49
N ALA A 154 1.72 6.68 -2.49
CA ALA A 154 2.12 6.65 -3.89
C ALA A 154 3.31 7.58 -4.19
N SER A 155 3.54 8.60 -3.35
CA SER A 155 4.70 9.48 -3.52
C SER A 155 6.04 8.76 -3.32
N ASN A 156 6.04 7.62 -2.63
CA ASN A 156 7.19 6.77 -2.43
C ASN A 156 7.31 5.66 -3.49
N LEU A 157 6.54 5.71 -4.57
CA LEU A 157 6.50 4.65 -5.58
C LEU A 157 7.12 5.08 -6.91
N VAL A 158 7.87 4.15 -7.50
CA VAL A 158 8.30 4.22 -8.90
C VAL A 158 7.87 2.96 -9.62
N TYR A 159 7.22 3.12 -10.77
CA TYR A 159 6.87 2.00 -11.64
C TYR A 159 8.06 1.62 -12.53
N ASP A 160 8.62 0.43 -12.31
CA ASP A 160 9.63 -0.13 -13.19
C ASP A 160 8.95 -0.80 -14.38
N ARG A 161 9.15 -0.23 -15.58
CA ARG A 161 8.59 -0.73 -16.85
C ARG A 161 9.25 -2.02 -17.34
N VAL A 162 10.49 -2.29 -16.96
CA VAL A 162 11.22 -3.51 -17.34
C VAL A 162 10.69 -4.68 -16.52
N ASP A 163 10.69 -4.52 -15.20
CA ASP A 163 10.20 -5.55 -14.26
C ASP A 163 8.66 -5.58 -14.17
N LYS A 164 7.97 -4.59 -14.76
CA LYS A 164 6.51 -4.39 -14.71
C LYS A 164 5.94 -4.38 -13.29
N ARG A 165 6.63 -3.73 -12.35
CA ARG A 165 6.23 -3.67 -10.93
C ARG A 165 6.55 -2.33 -10.30
N PHE A 166 5.79 -1.98 -9.28
CA PHE A 166 6.16 -0.87 -8.39
C PHE A 166 7.37 -1.26 -7.53
N LYS A 167 8.29 -0.31 -7.38
CA LYS A 167 9.40 -0.36 -6.44
C LYS A 167 9.20 0.79 -5.45
N GLY A 168 9.45 0.50 -4.18
CA GLY A 168 9.62 1.56 -3.20
C GLY A 168 10.82 2.42 -3.62
N PHE A 169 10.68 3.73 -3.47
CA PHE A 169 11.77 4.67 -3.64
C PHE A 169 12.75 4.43 -2.49
N ASP A 170 13.73 3.55 -2.69
CA ASP A 170 14.78 3.24 -1.71
C ASP A 170 15.72 4.45 -1.60
N ARG A 171 15.36 5.42 -0.76
CA ARG A 171 16.18 6.59 -0.41
C ARG A 171 17.32 6.15 0.52
N ARG A 172 18.28 5.37 0.01
CA ARG A 172 19.51 5.04 0.74
C ARG A 172 20.48 6.22 0.79
#